data_AF-K8XGH5-F1
#
_entry.id   AF-K8XGH5-F1
#
_cell.length_a   1.000
_cell.length_b   1.000
_cell.length_c   1.000
_cell.angle_alpha   90.00
_cell.angle_beta   90.00
_cell.angle_gamma   90.00
#
_symmetry.space_group_name_H-M   'P 1'
#
loop_
_entity.id
_entity.type
_entity.pdbx_description
1 polymer ?
#
loop_
_entity_poly.entity_id
_entity_poly.type
_entity_poly.pdbx_seq_one_letter_code
_entity_poly.pdbx_strand_id
1 'polypeptide(L)'
;MTTTTTPTGRGISTIGTTTGAPAPRIAFGTALTGPLGDRITEVLGFETIAGKYSKVERRIDDALAERLRRTRADLLADALETGRRKERVSETLLDDLADAADGERTRYSNAATDALNTIRRQHATERTERVRDLEAELVGLVEAELVDILREAEKAFGAIDGVSAEAAIRLGLTDEWQAAKALAARWTDAQRNRAWVVQALEAGFGNHEIPGADPLRLARSPLYGVSLGREVWEKQFEGGLDIDNADTAEDVLNAWVSLPAAARPGPVVLLVEGI
;
A
#
# COMPACT_ATOMS: atom_id res chain seq x y z
N MET A 1 20.33 25.02 -43.02
CA MET A 1 20.62 23.83 -42.21
C MET A 1 21.70 24.22 -41.23
N THR A 2 21.33 24.44 -39.97
CA THR A 2 22.21 24.98 -38.94
C THR A 2 22.26 23.96 -37.81
N THR A 3 23.39 23.28 -37.68
CA THR A 3 23.67 22.30 -36.63
C THR A 3 24.22 23.04 -35.41
N THR A 4 23.49 23.00 -34.29
CA THR A 4 23.97 23.46 -32.99
C THR A 4 24.43 22.25 -32.18
N THR A 5 25.74 22.15 -32.01
CA THR A 5 26.42 21.18 -31.14
C THR A 5 26.39 21.71 -29.71
N THR A 6 25.86 20.94 -28.75
CA THR A 6 25.97 21.25 -27.31
C THR A 6 27.04 20.35 -26.68
N PRO A 7 28.03 20.90 -25.96
CA PRO A 7 29.05 20.11 -25.26
C PRO A 7 28.48 19.52 -23.97
N THR A 8 28.68 18.21 -23.78
CA THR A 8 28.42 17.48 -22.53
C THR A 8 29.42 17.89 -21.45
N GLY A 9 28.95 18.62 -20.45
CA GLY A 9 29.68 18.87 -19.22
C GLY A 9 28.70 19.17 -18.08
N ARG A 10 28.54 18.22 -17.17
CA ARG A 10 28.04 18.32 -15.77
C ARG A 10 28.02 16.88 -15.25
N GLY A 11 28.81 16.50 -14.24
CA GLY A 11 28.95 17.21 -12.98
C GLY A 11 27.94 16.59 -12.02
N ILE A 12 28.44 15.67 -11.19
CA ILE A 12 27.76 15.06 -10.05
C ILE A 12 27.06 16.18 -9.27
N SER A 13 25.72 16.18 -9.23
CA SER A 13 24.95 17.04 -8.33
C SER A 13 24.27 16.18 -7.29
N THR A 14 24.98 16.09 -6.16
CA THR A 14 24.46 15.93 -4.81
C THR A 14 23.22 16.81 -4.63
N ILE A 15 22.06 16.20 -4.42
CA ILE A 15 20.87 16.84 -3.83
C ILE A 15 20.58 15.98 -2.59
N GLY A 16 20.91 16.40 -1.37
CA GLY A 16 20.54 17.68 -0.78
C GLY A 16 19.24 17.47 0.01
N THR A 17 19.31 16.64 1.05
CA THR A 17 18.22 16.37 1.99
C THR A 17 18.05 17.53 2.96
N THR A 18 17.05 18.40 2.75
CA THR A 18 16.42 19.18 3.83
C THR A 18 15.15 19.87 3.35
N THR A 19 13.98 19.31 3.67
CA THR A 19 12.75 20.08 3.96
C THR A 19 11.71 19.11 4.52
N GLY A 20 11.13 19.49 5.66
CA GLY A 20 10.17 18.69 6.43
C GLY A 20 8.85 18.50 5.69
N ALA A 21 8.83 17.60 4.72
CA ALA A 21 7.61 16.94 4.32
C ALA A 21 7.23 15.96 5.46
N PRO A 22 5.98 15.96 5.96
CA PRO A 22 5.52 14.86 6.80
C PRO A 22 5.85 13.57 6.04
N ALA A 23 6.46 12.60 6.73
CA ALA A 23 6.75 11.28 6.19
C ALA A 23 5.54 10.83 5.35
N PRO A 24 5.76 10.32 4.12
CA PRO A 24 4.68 10.03 3.20
C PRO A 24 3.63 9.21 3.96
N ARG A 25 2.43 9.78 4.06
CA ARG A 25 1.25 9.01 4.47
C ARG A 25 1.27 7.81 3.55
N ILE A 26 1.49 6.65 4.12
CA ILE A 26 1.48 5.40 3.38
C ILE A 26 0.11 5.33 2.70
N ALA A 27 0.10 5.62 1.40
CA ALA A 27 -1.12 5.69 0.62
C ALA A 27 -1.51 4.24 0.29
N PHE A 28 -2.25 3.62 1.20
CA PHE A 28 -2.90 2.33 0.94
C PHE A 28 -3.84 2.39 -0.27
N GLY A 29 -4.31 3.60 -0.61
CA GLY A 29 -5.25 3.86 -1.71
C GLY A 29 -4.73 3.57 -3.13
N THR A 30 -3.48 3.14 -3.32
CA THR A 30 -3.03 2.62 -4.63
C THR A 30 -3.10 1.09 -4.73
N ALA A 31 -3.22 0.38 -3.61
CA ALA A 31 -3.21 -1.08 -3.56
C ALA A 31 -4.58 -1.70 -3.32
N LEU A 32 -5.42 -1.03 -2.51
CA LEU A 32 -6.82 -1.39 -2.30
C LEU A 32 -7.72 -0.46 -3.11
N THR A 33 -8.55 -1.01 -3.99
CA THR A 33 -9.38 -0.24 -4.92
C THR A 33 -10.84 -0.68 -4.91
N GLY A 34 -11.73 0.25 -5.28
CA GLY A 34 -13.16 0.00 -5.39
C GLY A 34 -13.87 -0.23 -4.04
N PRO A 35 -15.18 -0.54 -4.07
CA PRO A 35 -16.01 -0.62 -2.87
C PRO A 35 -15.56 -1.65 -1.83
N LEU A 36 -14.91 -2.74 -2.26
CA LEU A 36 -14.34 -3.73 -1.33
C LEU A 36 -13.06 -3.19 -0.68
N GLY A 37 -12.19 -2.53 -1.45
CA GLY A 37 -10.95 -1.94 -0.94
C GLY A 37 -11.22 -0.88 0.13
N ASP A 38 -12.26 -0.07 -0.07
CA ASP A 38 -12.71 0.93 0.91
C ASP A 38 -13.17 0.26 2.22
N ARG A 39 -14.00 -0.79 2.13
CA ARG A 39 -14.46 -1.57 3.29
C ARG A 39 -13.32 -2.25 4.05
N ILE A 40 -12.37 -2.85 3.33
CA ILE A 40 -11.17 -3.45 3.94
C ILE A 40 -10.35 -2.37 4.66
N THR A 41 -10.16 -1.21 4.03
CA THR A 41 -9.42 -0.08 4.63
C THR A 41 -10.09 0.40 5.92
N GLU A 42 -11.41 0.52 5.91
CA GLU A 42 -12.21 0.91 7.08
C GLU A 42 -12.05 -0.07 8.24
N VAL A 43 -12.23 -1.37 7.98
CA VAL A 43 -12.14 -2.45 9.00
C VAL A 43 -10.73 -2.54 9.60
N LEU A 44 -9.70 -2.43 8.77
CA LEU A 44 -8.31 -2.47 9.23
C LEU A 44 -7.97 -1.27 10.13
N GLY A 45 -8.50 -0.09 9.84
CA GLY A 45 -8.32 1.10 10.67
C GLY A 45 -6.86 1.54 10.81
N PHE A 46 -6.03 1.26 9.81
CA PHE A 46 -4.58 1.50 9.84
C PHE A 46 -4.19 2.96 10.07
N GLU A 47 -5.06 3.92 9.79
CA GLU A 47 -4.84 5.33 10.11
C GLU A 47 -4.67 5.57 11.61
N THR A 48 -5.41 4.84 12.44
CA THR A 48 -5.30 4.93 13.90
C THR A 48 -3.95 4.40 14.37
N ILE A 49 -3.50 3.28 13.80
CA ILE A 49 -2.17 2.71 14.08
C ILE A 49 -1.10 3.70 13.64
N ALA A 50 -1.15 4.19 12.40
CA ALA A 50 -0.20 5.15 11.84
C ALA A 50 -0.13 6.43 12.69
N GLY A 51 -1.27 6.95 13.17
CA GLY A 51 -1.32 8.13 14.03
C GLY A 51 -0.54 7.98 15.33
N LYS A 52 -0.57 6.78 15.96
CA LYS A 52 0.22 6.50 17.18
C LYS A 52 1.73 6.56 16.89
N TYR A 53 2.18 5.86 15.86
CA TYR A 53 3.61 5.77 15.53
C TYR A 53 4.19 7.09 15.01
N SER A 54 3.49 7.78 14.10
CA SER A 54 3.96 9.07 13.57
C SER A 54 4.10 10.16 14.64
N LYS A 55 3.32 10.08 15.73
CA LYS A 55 3.47 10.98 16.88
C LYS A 55 4.76 10.72 17.65
N VAL A 56 5.17 9.45 17.77
CA VAL A 56 6.42 9.08 18.43
C VAL A 56 7.62 9.43 17.55
N GLU A 57 7.56 9.13 16.25
CA GLU A 57 8.60 9.53 15.29
C GLU A 57 8.85 11.04 15.32
N ARG A 58 7.77 11.84 15.22
CA ARG A 58 7.88 13.31 15.29
C ARG A 58 8.51 13.80 16.59
N ARG A 59 8.19 13.17 17.73
CA ARG A 59 8.79 13.54 19.02
C ARG A 59 10.29 13.22 19.09
N ILE A 60 10.73 12.14 18.45
CA ILE A 60 12.16 11.81 18.35
C ILE A 60 12.87 12.81 17.45
N ASP A 61 12.28 13.14 16.29
CA ASP A 61 12.83 14.14 15.37
C ASP A 61 12.90 15.53 16.02
N ASP A 62 11.84 15.97 16.70
CA ASP A 62 11.80 17.25 17.41
C ASP A 62 12.84 17.29 18.54
N ALA A 63 12.97 16.21 19.31
CA ALA A 63 13.97 16.11 20.38
C ALA A 63 15.40 16.12 19.83
N LEU A 64 15.66 15.43 18.71
CA LEU A 64 16.97 15.43 18.06
C LEU A 64 17.29 16.81 17.46
N ALA A 65 16.32 17.45 16.80
CA ALA A 65 16.47 18.77 16.23
C ALA A 65 16.79 19.82 17.31
N GLU A 66 16.10 19.78 18.44
CA GLU A 66 16.37 20.70 19.55
C GLU A 66 17.74 20.44 20.18
N ARG A 67 18.09 19.16 20.41
CA ARG A 67 19.40 18.78 20.97
C ARG A 67 20.56 19.19 20.07
N LEU A 68 20.38 19.09 18.76
CA LEU A 68 21.42 19.40 17.76
C LEU A 68 21.39 20.85 17.26
N ARG A 69 20.47 21.68 17.76
CA ARG A 69 20.17 23.03 17.27
C ARG A 69 21.36 23.99 17.33
N ARG A 70 22.13 23.94 18.42
CA ARG A 70 23.24 24.87 18.68
C ARG A 70 24.57 24.26 18.27
N THR A 71 25.40 25.06 17.61
CA THR A 71 26.78 24.65 17.33
C THR A 71 27.71 25.04 18.46
N ARG A 72 28.89 24.39 18.51
CA ARG A 72 29.95 24.76 19.44
C ARG A 72 30.38 26.22 19.26
N ALA A 73 30.40 26.71 18.03
CA ALA A 73 30.73 28.11 17.73
C ALA A 73 29.69 29.08 18.32
N ASP A 74 28.40 28.76 18.20
CA ASP A 74 27.32 29.60 18.74
C ASP A 74 27.36 29.66 20.27
N LEU A 75 27.63 28.52 20.93
CA LEU A 75 27.72 28.45 22.39
C LEU A 75 28.91 29.25 22.93
N LEU A 76 30.06 29.16 22.26
CA LEU A 76 31.25 29.94 22.62
C LEU A 76 31.04 31.44 22.35
N ALA A 77 30.39 31.81 21.25
CA ALA A 77 30.07 33.20 20.94
C ALA A 77 29.17 33.83 22.01
N ASP A 78 28.13 33.13 22.45
CA ASP A 78 27.23 33.58 23.52
C ASP A 78 27.94 33.69 24.87
N ALA A 79 28.81 32.74 25.21
CA ALA A 79 29.60 32.79 26.44
C ALA A 79 30.54 34.01 26.45
N LEU A 80 31.18 34.31 25.32
CA LEU A 80 32.05 35.47 25.16
C LEU A 80 31.25 36.78 25.28
N GLU A 81 30.06 36.84 24.67
CA GLU A 81 29.19 38.01 24.75
C GLU A 81 28.64 38.24 26.17
N THR A 82 28.25 37.18 26.87
CA THR A 82 27.85 37.23 28.29
C THR A 82 29.00 37.75 29.17
N GLY A 83 30.22 37.27 28.91
CA GLY A 83 31.42 37.77 29.56
C GLY A 83 31.68 39.25 29.30
N ARG A 84 31.46 39.74 28.07
CA ARG A 84 31.56 41.18 27.74
C ARG A 84 30.57 42.03 28.52
N ARG A 85 29.36 41.50 28.76
CA ARG A 85 28.32 42.16 29.56
C ARG A 85 28.56 42.07 31.07
N LYS A 86 29.65 41.41 31.50
CA LYS A 86 30.00 41.15 32.92
C LYS A 86 28.91 40.34 33.65
N GLU A 87 28.17 39.53 32.92
CA GLU A 87 27.16 38.62 33.46
C GLU A 87 27.79 37.26 33.75
N ARG A 88 27.14 36.46 34.60
CA ARG A 88 27.58 35.10 34.89
C ARG A 88 27.25 34.19 33.71
N VAL A 89 28.25 33.47 33.21
CA VAL A 89 28.07 32.44 32.18
C VAL A 89 27.24 31.27 32.75
N SER A 90 26.39 30.66 31.92
CA SER A 90 25.54 29.53 32.33
C SER A 90 26.34 28.41 32.99
N GLU A 91 25.79 27.85 34.08
CA GLU A 91 26.39 26.72 34.81
C GLU A 91 26.42 25.43 33.97
N THR A 92 25.55 25.33 32.96
CA THR A 92 25.44 24.17 32.05
C THR A 92 26.29 24.28 30.80
N LEU A 93 27.04 25.38 30.60
CA LEU A 93 27.77 25.62 29.34
C LEU A 93 28.72 24.48 28.98
N LEU A 94 29.35 23.84 29.97
CA LEU A 94 30.25 22.72 29.73
C LEU A 94 29.51 21.49 29.19
N ASP A 95 28.31 21.22 29.69
CA ASP A 95 27.45 20.14 29.21
C ASP A 95 26.95 20.46 27.79
N ASP A 96 26.55 21.70 27.53
CA ASP A 96 26.12 22.15 26.20
C ASP A 96 27.26 22.07 25.17
N LEU A 97 28.49 22.41 25.58
CA LEU A 97 29.68 22.30 24.73
C LEU A 97 30.08 20.84 24.47
N ALA A 98 29.89 19.95 25.45
CA ALA A 98 30.11 18.52 25.30
C ALA A 98 29.08 17.91 24.33
N ASP A 99 27.80 18.27 24.47
CA ASP A 99 26.73 17.84 23.56
C ASP A 99 26.92 18.38 22.13
N ALA A 100 27.53 19.57 21.98
CA ALA A 100 27.86 20.14 20.68
C ALA A 100 29.14 19.57 20.04
N ALA A 101 29.86 18.67 20.71
CA ALA A 101 31.02 18.00 20.15
C ALA A 101 30.60 16.95 19.10
N ASP A 102 31.36 16.85 18.00
CA ASP A 102 31.00 16.00 16.85
C ASP A 102 30.75 14.53 17.25
N GLY A 103 31.52 13.99 18.19
CA GLY A 103 31.35 12.62 18.68
C GLY A 103 29.98 12.37 19.34
N GLU A 104 29.50 13.33 20.13
CA GLU A 104 28.22 13.20 20.84
C GLU A 104 27.04 13.48 19.91
N ARG A 105 27.19 14.43 18.98
CA ARG A 105 26.22 14.66 17.89
C ARG A 105 26.00 13.42 17.03
N THR A 106 27.07 12.69 16.69
CA THR A 106 26.97 11.41 15.97
C THR A 106 26.28 10.34 16.81
N ARG A 107 26.60 10.23 18.10
CA ARG A 107 25.92 9.28 19.01
C ARG A 107 24.42 9.53 19.09
N TYR A 108 23.98 10.77 19.28
CA TYR A 108 22.56 11.11 19.34
C TYR A 108 21.84 10.79 18.02
N SER A 109 22.46 11.12 16.88
CA SER A 109 21.91 10.79 15.56
C SER A 109 21.77 9.28 15.34
N ASN A 110 22.76 8.49 15.75
CA ASN A 110 22.72 7.02 15.65
C ASN A 110 21.63 6.45 16.57
N ALA A 111 21.56 6.89 17.82
CA ALA A 111 20.53 6.45 18.76
C ALA A 111 19.11 6.79 18.28
N ALA A 112 18.90 7.98 17.71
CA ALA A 112 17.63 8.36 17.10
C ALA A 112 17.29 7.46 15.89
N THR A 113 18.27 7.17 15.04
CA THR A 113 18.10 6.27 13.90
C THR A 113 17.70 4.87 14.35
N ASP A 114 18.36 4.32 15.37
CA ASP A 114 18.05 3.00 15.94
C ASP A 114 16.66 2.96 16.59
N ALA A 115 16.28 4.04 17.28
CA ALA A 115 14.94 4.18 17.85
C ALA A 115 13.87 4.22 16.75
N LEU A 116 14.05 5.04 15.71
CA LEU A 116 13.13 5.12 14.57
C LEU A 116 13.01 3.78 13.84
N ASN A 117 14.11 3.07 13.62
CA ASN A 117 14.09 1.74 13.00
C ASN A 117 13.34 0.71 13.86
N THR A 118 13.45 0.81 15.18
CA THR A 118 12.71 -0.07 16.11
C THR A 118 11.22 0.23 16.09
N ILE A 119 10.85 1.51 16.11
CA ILE A 119 9.46 1.98 16.01
C ILE A 119 8.82 1.55 14.70
N ARG A 120 9.54 1.67 13.57
CA ARG A 120 9.06 1.21 12.26
C ARG A 120 8.82 -0.31 12.22
N ARG A 121 9.70 -1.10 12.84
CA ARG A 121 9.49 -2.55 12.99
C ARG A 121 8.27 -2.87 13.83
N GLN A 122 8.08 -2.19 14.96
CA GLN A 122 6.89 -2.37 15.81
C GLN A 122 5.61 -1.98 15.07
N HIS A 123 5.63 -0.87 14.31
CA HIS A 123 4.53 -0.44 13.47
C HIS A 123 4.14 -1.49 12.43
N ALA A 124 5.14 -2.09 11.76
CA ALA A 124 4.96 -3.18 10.83
C ALA A 124 4.34 -4.43 11.50
N THR A 125 4.84 -4.79 12.68
CA THR A 125 4.31 -5.90 13.48
C THR A 125 2.84 -5.66 13.86
N GLU A 126 2.50 -4.50 14.42
CA GLU A 126 1.12 -4.19 14.84
C GLU A 126 0.15 -4.20 13.64
N ARG A 127 0.58 -3.76 12.45
CA ARG A 127 -0.24 -3.88 11.24
C ARG A 127 -0.47 -5.33 10.82
N THR A 128 0.58 -6.16 10.90
CA THR A 128 0.49 -7.58 10.54
C THR A 128 -0.44 -8.31 11.50
N GLU A 129 -0.28 -8.08 12.80
CA GLU A 129 -1.15 -8.59 13.85
C GLU A 129 -2.60 -8.15 13.62
N ARG A 130 -2.83 -6.87 13.29
CA ARG A 130 -4.16 -6.36 13.00
C ARG A 130 -4.85 -7.07 11.83
N VAL A 131 -4.12 -7.40 10.75
CA VAL A 131 -4.70 -8.16 9.63
C VAL A 131 -5.03 -9.59 10.07
N ARG A 132 -4.15 -10.23 10.84
CA ARG A 132 -4.37 -11.60 11.37
C ARG A 132 -5.56 -11.66 12.33
N ASP A 133 -5.68 -10.69 13.23
CA ASP A 133 -6.80 -10.59 14.17
C ASP A 133 -8.16 -10.42 13.46
N LEU A 134 -8.14 -9.85 12.26
CA LEU A 134 -9.33 -9.59 11.44
C LEU A 134 -9.49 -10.57 10.28
N GLU A 135 -8.68 -11.63 10.20
CA GLU A 135 -8.64 -12.54 9.05
C GLU A 135 -10.03 -13.03 8.66
N ALA A 136 -10.80 -13.58 9.61
CA ALA A 136 -12.13 -14.10 9.33
C ALA A 136 -13.12 -13.03 8.83
N GLU A 137 -13.01 -11.80 9.32
CA GLU A 137 -13.85 -10.69 8.87
C GLU A 137 -13.47 -10.26 7.44
N LEU A 138 -12.17 -10.19 7.14
CA LEU A 138 -11.66 -9.88 5.82
C LEU A 138 -12.03 -10.96 4.79
N VAL A 139 -11.95 -12.25 5.16
CA VAL A 139 -12.46 -13.36 4.34
C VAL A 139 -13.94 -13.15 4.03
N GLY A 140 -14.75 -12.87 5.05
CA GLY A 140 -16.19 -12.67 4.88
C GLY A 140 -16.52 -11.50 3.97
N LEU A 141 -15.76 -10.40 4.02
CA LEU A 141 -15.93 -9.26 3.11
C LEU A 141 -15.61 -9.62 1.66
N VAL A 142 -14.51 -10.33 1.43
CA VAL A 142 -14.11 -10.76 0.08
C VAL A 142 -15.14 -11.72 -0.49
N GLU A 143 -15.56 -12.72 0.29
CA GLU A 143 -16.56 -13.71 -0.12
C GLU A 143 -17.90 -13.06 -0.45
N ALA A 144 -18.40 -12.20 0.44
CA ALA A 144 -19.66 -11.48 0.22
C ALA A 144 -19.62 -10.66 -1.07
N GLU A 145 -18.51 -9.97 -1.36
CA GLU A 145 -18.35 -9.19 -2.58
C GLU A 145 -18.33 -10.08 -3.83
N LEU A 146 -17.57 -11.17 -3.83
CA LEU A 146 -17.50 -12.07 -4.97
C LEU A 146 -18.86 -12.72 -5.27
N VAL A 147 -19.57 -13.17 -4.23
CA VAL A 147 -20.92 -13.73 -4.37
C VAL A 147 -21.91 -12.70 -4.93
N ASP A 148 -21.82 -11.44 -4.47
CA ASP A 148 -22.68 -10.37 -4.96
C ASP A 148 -22.42 -10.05 -6.44
N ILE A 149 -21.15 -9.97 -6.85
CA ILE A 149 -20.77 -9.78 -8.26
C ILE A 149 -21.32 -10.92 -9.13
N LEU A 150 -21.22 -12.17 -8.69
CA LEU A 150 -21.75 -13.31 -9.44
C LEU A 150 -23.27 -13.23 -9.58
N ARG A 151 -23.99 -12.88 -8.51
CA ARG A 151 -25.45 -12.69 -8.54
C ARG A 151 -25.85 -11.56 -9.50
N GLU A 152 -25.10 -10.47 -9.54
CA GLU A 152 -25.33 -9.37 -10.49
C GLU A 152 -24.97 -9.77 -11.93
N ALA A 153 -23.92 -10.57 -12.11
CA ALA A 153 -23.51 -11.07 -13.42
C ALA A 153 -24.60 -11.94 -14.05
N GLU A 154 -25.32 -12.76 -13.28
CA GLU A 154 -26.47 -13.53 -13.81
C GLU A 154 -27.52 -12.64 -14.48
N LYS A 155 -27.75 -11.44 -13.95
CA LYS A 155 -28.71 -10.49 -14.51
C LYS A 155 -28.15 -9.79 -15.74
N ALA A 156 -26.93 -9.25 -15.63
CA ALA A 156 -26.33 -8.44 -16.67
C ALA A 156 -25.93 -9.27 -17.90
N PHE A 157 -25.16 -10.35 -17.70
CA PHE A 157 -24.71 -11.22 -18.78
C PHE A 157 -25.85 -12.10 -19.32
N GLY A 158 -26.77 -12.54 -18.45
CA GLY A 158 -27.97 -13.28 -18.90
C GLY A 158 -28.87 -12.46 -19.84
N ALA A 159 -28.89 -11.14 -19.73
CA ALA A 159 -29.67 -10.26 -20.60
C ALA A 159 -29.05 -10.04 -21.99
N ILE A 160 -27.74 -10.28 -22.14
CA ILE A 160 -26.97 -10.02 -23.38
C ILE A 160 -26.39 -11.30 -23.99
N ASP A 161 -26.79 -12.49 -23.53
CA ASP A 161 -26.29 -13.77 -24.02
C ASP A 161 -26.52 -13.92 -25.53
N GLY A 162 -25.46 -14.24 -26.27
CA GLY A 162 -25.47 -14.37 -27.73
C GLY A 162 -25.62 -13.07 -28.52
N VAL A 163 -25.52 -11.89 -27.88
CA VAL A 163 -25.71 -10.58 -28.52
C VAL A 163 -24.35 -9.87 -28.70
N SER A 164 -24.00 -9.51 -29.95
CA SER A 164 -22.80 -8.69 -30.21
C SER A 164 -22.97 -7.24 -29.75
N ALA A 165 -21.88 -6.50 -29.56
CA ALA A 165 -21.93 -5.08 -29.19
C ALA A 165 -22.79 -4.24 -30.17
N GLU A 166 -22.65 -4.45 -31.49
CA GLU A 166 -23.47 -3.78 -32.50
C GLU A 166 -24.94 -4.23 -32.50
N ALA A 167 -25.22 -5.46 -32.06
CA ALA A 167 -26.59 -5.93 -31.89
C ALA A 167 -27.22 -5.36 -30.62
N ALA A 168 -26.46 -5.24 -29.52
CA ALA A 168 -26.92 -4.63 -28.27
C ALA A 168 -27.32 -3.17 -28.48
N ILE A 169 -26.51 -2.38 -29.19
CA ILE A 169 -26.84 -0.99 -29.55
C ILE A 169 -28.13 -0.92 -30.38
N ARG A 170 -28.32 -1.83 -31.34
CA ARG A 170 -29.55 -1.90 -32.15
C ARG A 170 -30.77 -2.35 -31.37
N LEU A 171 -30.60 -3.15 -30.33
CA LEU A 171 -31.65 -3.68 -29.46
C LEU A 171 -31.92 -2.78 -28.23
N GLY A 172 -31.16 -1.70 -28.05
CA GLY A 172 -31.30 -0.79 -26.91
C GLY A 172 -30.70 -1.32 -25.60
N LEU A 173 -29.88 -2.37 -25.65
CA LEU A 173 -29.28 -3.05 -24.49
C LEU A 173 -27.93 -2.44 -24.07
N THR A 174 -27.74 -1.15 -24.31
CA THR A 174 -26.47 -0.47 -24.02
C THR A 174 -26.17 -0.45 -22.53
N ASP A 175 -27.20 -0.31 -21.70
CA ASP A 175 -27.07 -0.20 -20.24
C ASP A 175 -26.63 -1.54 -19.63
N GLU A 176 -27.19 -2.66 -20.09
CA GLU A 176 -26.81 -4.01 -19.68
C GLU A 176 -25.36 -4.33 -20.09
N TRP A 177 -24.95 -3.87 -21.26
CA TRP A 177 -23.57 -4.05 -21.75
C TRP A 177 -22.55 -3.23 -20.94
N GLN A 178 -22.90 -2.00 -20.57
CA GLN A 178 -22.08 -1.19 -19.65
C GLN A 178 -22.04 -1.80 -18.24
N ALA A 179 -23.17 -2.35 -17.77
CA ALA A 179 -23.23 -3.05 -16.49
C ALA A 179 -22.33 -4.30 -16.48
N ALA A 180 -22.33 -5.10 -17.55
CA ALA A 180 -21.44 -6.26 -17.70
C ALA A 180 -19.95 -5.85 -17.60
N LYS A 181 -19.55 -4.76 -18.27
CA LYS A 181 -18.19 -4.22 -18.17
C LYS A 181 -17.84 -3.72 -16.78
N ALA A 182 -18.77 -3.01 -16.13
CA ALA A 182 -18.57 -2.55 -14.77
C ALA A 182 -18.39 -3.71 -13.79
N LEU A 183 -19.13 -4.82 -13.98
CA LEU A 183 -18.99 -6.04 -13.19
C LEU A 183 -17.64 -6.72 -13.41
N ALA A 184 -17.15 -6.79 -14.66
CA ALA A 184 -15.82 -7.34 -14.95
C ALA A 184 -14.68 -6.52 -14.29
N ALA A 185 -14.81 -5.19 -14.26
CA ALA A 185 -13.88 -4.32 -13.54
C ALA A 185 -13.96 -4.54 -12.02
N ARG A 186 -15.18 -4.57 -11.46
CA ARG A 186 -15.43 -4.82 -10.03
C ARG A 186 -14.89 -6.19 -9.59
N TRP A 187 -15.04 -7.22 -10.43
CA TRP A 187 -14.44 -8.54 -10.21
C TRP A 187 -12.91 -8.47 -10.16
N THR A 188 -12.29 -7.77 -11.11
CA THR A 188 -10.84 -7.60 -11.15
C THR A 188 -10.32 -6.89 -9.90
N ASP A 189 -10.99 -5.83 -9.45
CA ASP A 189 -10.65 -5.12 -8.23
C ASP A 189 -10.83 -6.00 -6.99
N ALA A 190 -11.91 -6.80 -6.92
CA ALA A 190 -12.12 -7.74 -5.82
C ALA A 190 -11.00 -8.78 -5.72
N GLN A 191 -10.52 -9.30 -6.86
CA GLN A 191 -9.40 -10.24 -6.91
C GLN A 191 -8.08 -9.59 -6.48
N ARG A 192 -7.83 -8.34 -6.85
CA ARG A 192 -6.65 -7.57 -6.39
C ARG A 192 -6.67 -7.38 -4.88
N ASN A 193 -7.81 -6.97 -4.34
CA ASN A 193 -7.99 -6.78 -2.91
C ASN A 193 -7.80 -8.10 -2.15
N ARG A 194 -8.35 -9.21 -2.66
CA ARG A 194 -8.11 -10.56 -2.12
C ARG A 194 -6.63 -10.89 -2.06
N ALA A 195 -5.92 -10.77 -3.20
CA ALA A 195 -4.48 -11.07 -3.27
C ALA A 195 -3.66 -10.19 -2.32
N TRP A 196 -4.05 -8.92 -2.16
CA TRP A 196 -3.43 -8.04 -1.18
C TRP A 196 -3.60 -8.54 0.26
N VAL A 197 -4.80 -9.01 0.64
CA VAL A 197 -5.07 -9.54 1.99
C VAL A 197 -4.25 -10.80 2.25
N VAL A 198 -4.18 -11.72 1.29
CA VAL A 198 -3.35 -12.95 1.41
C VAL A 198 -1.88 -12.57 1.65
N GLN A 199 -1.32 -11.70 0.81
CA GLN A 199 0.06 -11.26 0.95
C GLN A 199 0.31 -10.59 2.32
N ALA A 200 -0.65 -9.82 2.82
CA ALA A 200 -0.56 -9.18 4.14
C ALA A 200 -0.58 -10.22 5.29
N LEU A 201 -1.32 -11.31 5.16
CA LEU A 201 -1.36 -12.41 6.14
C LEU A 201 -0.06 -13.25 6.13
N GLU A 202 0.41 -13.60 4.93
CA GLU A 202 1.57 -14.47 4.72
C GLU A 202 2.90 -13.75 5.00
N ALA A 203 3.10 -12.56 4.42
CA ALA A 203 4.38 -11.85 4.47
C ALA A 203 4.42 -10.69 5.49
N GLY A 204 3.26 -10.15 5.89
CA GLY A 204 3.19 -9.01 6.79
C GLY A 204 3.68 -7.69 6.18
N PHE A 205 3.99 -6.71 7.04
CA PHE A 205 4.32 -5.32 6.66
C PHE A 205 5.77 -4.92 6.96
N GLY A 206 6.72 -5.86 6.97
CA GLY A 206 8.13 -5.62 7.33
C GLY A 206 8.85 -4.54 6.49
N ASN A 207 10.15 -4.32 6.75
CA ASN A 207 10.95 -3.30 6.06
C ASN A 207 11.07 -3.49 4.53
N HIS A 208 10.67 -4.64 4.01
CA HIS A 208 10.59 -4.92 2.58
C HIS A 208 9.23 -5.57 2.27
N GLU A 209 8.41 -4.84 1.51
CA GLU A 209 7.10 -5.25 0.95
C GLU A 209 5.97 -5.39 2.03
N ILE A 210 4.87 -4.62 2.07
CA ILE A 210 4.28 -3.63 1.13
C ILE A 210 3.59 -2.50 1.93
N PRO A 211 3.89 -1.23 1.58
CA PRO A 211 2.82 -0.36 1.12
C PRO A 211 3.02 0.20 -0.30
N GLY A 212 1.97 0.18 -1.13
CA GLY A 212 2.00 0.68 -2.52
C GLY A 212 2.67 -0.26 -3.53
N ALA A 213 2.69 -1.58 -3.26
CA ALA A 213 3.14 -2.52 -4.26
C ALA A 213 2.25 -2.35 -5.47
N ASP A 214 2.92 -2.13 -6.60
CA ASP A 214 2.32 -2.19 -7.91
C ASP A 214 1.38 -3.42 -7.93
N PRO A 215 0.08 -3.24 -8.20
CA PRO A 215 -0.84 -4.37 -8.39
C PRO A 215 -0.28 -5.41 -9.35
N LEU A 216 0.57 -5.00 -10.31
CA LEU A 216 1.29 -5.88 -11.22
C LEU A 216 2.48 -6.61 -10.57
N ARG A 217 3.13 -6.08 -9.52
CA ARG A 217 4.13 -6.81 -8.70
C ARG A 217 3.48 -7.82 -7.77
N LEU A 218 2.33 -7.49 -7.17
CA LEU A 218 1.51 -8.47 -6.44
C LEU A 218 1.05 -9.60 -7.37
N ALA A 219 0.61 -9.25 -8.58
CA ALA A 219 0.24 -10.19 -9.65
C ALA A 219 1.41 -10.91 -10.34
N ARG A 220 2.65 -10.59 -10.01
CA ARG A 220 3.87 -11.22 -10.57
C ARG A 220 4.81 -11.73 -9.47
N SER A 221 4.36 -11.70 -8.21
CA SER A 221 5.16 -12.17 -7.08
C SER A 221 5.45 -13.66 -7.28
N PRO A 222 6.71 -14.10 -7.23
CA PRO A 222 7.07 -15.50 -7.40
C PRO A 222 6.50 -16.42 -6.30
N LEU A 223 5.93 -15.86 -5.22
CA LEU A 223 5.14 -16.60 -4.22
C LEU A 223 3.81 -17.11 -4.78
N TYR A 224 3.20 -16.38 -5.73
CA TYR A 224 2.01 -16.85 -6.42
C TYR A 224 2.34 -17.52 -7.75
N GLY A 225 3.40 -17.11 -8.47
CA GLY A 225 3.68 -17.67 -9.80
C GLY A 225 2.55 -17.43 -10.83
N VAL A 226 1.51 -16.70 -10.45
CA VAL A 226 0.20 -16.64 -11.09
C VAL A 226 -0.02 -15.21 -11.56
N SER A 227 -0.23 -15.00 -12.86
CA SER A 227 -0.80 -13.73 -13.33
C SER A 227 -2.23 -13.60 -12.77
N LEU A 228 -2.64 -12.41 -12.29
CA LEU A 228 -4.06 -12.08 -12.01
C LEU A 228 -5.04 -12.33 -13.17
N GLY A 229 -4.52 -12.76 -14.33
CA GLY A 229 -5.29 -13.30 -15.44
C GLY A 229 -5.76 -14.74 -15.20
N ARG A 230 -5.81 -15.50 -16.28
CA ARG A 230 -6.41 -16.84 -16.40
C ARG A 230 -6.25 -17.78 -15.20
N GLU A 231 -5.05 -17.94 -14.65
CA GLU A 231 -4.79 -18.93 -13.58
C GLU A 231 -5.42 -18.55 -12.21
N VAL A 232 -5.60 -17.24 -11.89
CA VAL A 232 -6.42 -16.86 -10.72
C VAL A 232 -7.87 -17.26 -10.93
N TRP A 233 -8.37 -17.13 -12.15
CA TRP A 233 -9.78 -17.34 -12.46
C TRP A 233 -10.15 -18.83 -12.50
N GLU A 234 -9.24 -19.66 -13.02
CA GLU A 234 -9.36 -21.12 -12.97
C GLU A 234 -9.38 -21.62 -11.51
N LYS A 235 -8.51 -21.09 -10.64
CA LYS A 235 -8.50 -21.43 -9.20
C LYS A 235 -9.71 -20.87 -8.44
N GLN A 236 -10.29 -19.76 -8.88
CA GLN A 236 -11.43 -19.11 -8.22
C GLN A 236 -12.70 -19.96 -8.22
N PHE A 237 -12.82 -20.91 -9.16
CA PHE A 237 -13.96 -21.82 -9.31
C PHE A 237 -13.52 -23.29 -9.28
N GLU A 238 -12.41 -23.59 -8.59
CA GLU A 238 -11.67 -24.87 -8.57
C GLU A 238 -12.51 -26.10 -8.95
N GLY A 239 -12.18 -26.71 -10.10
CA GLY A 239 -12.80 -27.95 -10.58
C GLY A 239 -14.22 -27.82 -11.16
N GLY A 240 -14.82 -26.62 -11.16
CA GLY A 240 -16.18 -26.37 -11.64
C GLY A 240 -16.30 -25.56 -12.94
N LEU A 241 -15.24 -24.88 -13.37
CA LEU A 241 -15.22 -24.09 -14.61
C LEU A 241 -13.96 -24.44 -15.42
N ASP A 242 -14.14 -25.06 -16.59
CA ASP A 242 -13.06 -25.30 -17.56
C ASP A 242 -12.99 -24.09 -18.51
N ILE A 243 -12.04 -23.19 -18.25
CA ILE A 243 -11.91 -21.89 -18.91
C ILE A 243 -10.71 -21.84 -19.84
N ASP A 244 -10.54 -22.90 -20.63
CA ASP A 244 -9.39 -23.11 -21.50
C ASP A 244 -9.06 -21.95 -22.49
N ASN A 245 -9.99 -20.98 -22.65
CA ASN A 245 -9.88 -19.83 -23.56
C ASN A 245 -10.36 -18.47 -22.97
N ALA A 246 -10.51 -18.31 -21.65
CA ALA A 246 -10.88 -17.00 -21.09
C ALA A 246 -9.63 -16.16 -20.74
N ASP A 247 -9.43 -15.09 -21.50
CA ASP A 247 -8.31 -14.16 -21.32
C ASP A 247 -8.72 -12.86 -20.59
N THR A 248 -10.03 -12.65 -20.37
CA THR A 248 -10.56 -11.48 -19.64
C THR A 248 -11.56 -11.85 -18.53
N ALA A 249 -11.72 -10.96 -17.54
CA ALA A 249 -12.74 -11.11 -16.49
C ALA A 249 -14.17 -11.13 -17.06
N GLU A 250 -14.40 -10.47 -18.20
CA GLU A 250 -15.66 -10.51 -18.92
C GLU A 250 -15.93 -11.91 -19.47
N ASP A 251 -14.93 -12.56 -20.08
CA ASP A 251 -15.05 -13.94 -20.59
C ASP A 251 -15.33 -14.94 -19.47
N VAL A 252 -14.70 -14.76 -18.30
CA VAL A 252 -14.92 -15.62 -17.13
C VAL A 252 -16.34 -15.50 -16.58
N LEU A 253 -16.81 -14.27 -16.36
CA LEU A 253 -18.17 -14.04 -15.87
C LEU A 253 -19.20 -14.55 -16.86
N ASN A 254 -18.97 -14.33 -18.16
CA ASN A 254 -19.82 -14.85 -19.21
C ASN A 254 -19.84 -16.39 -19.21
N ALA A 255 -18.68 -17.05 -19.16
CA ALA A 255 -18.57 -18.51 -19.10
C ALA A 255 -19.28 -19.10 -17.87
N TRP A 256 -19.13 -18.47 -16.71
CA TRP A 256 -19.83 -18.87 -15.48
C TRP A 256 -21.36 -18.74 -15.62
N VAL A 257 -21.84 -17.65 -16.21
CA VAL A 257 -23.29 -17.45 -16.47
C VAL A 257 -23.84 -18.44 -17.49
N SER A 258 -23.05 -18.84 -18.49
CA SER A 258 -23.45 -19.85 -19.49
C SER A 258 -23.62 -21.26 -18.91
N LEU A 259 -23.10 -21.54 -17.71
CA LEU A 259 -23.36 -22.82 -17.04
C LEU A 259 -24.83 -22.92 -16.58
N PRO A 260 -25.42 -24.14 -16.60
CA PRO A 260 -26.69 -24.39 -15.93
C PRO A 260 -26.63 -23.96 -14.47
N ALA A 261 -27.68 -23.33 -13.95
CA ALA A 261 -27.69 -22.78 -12.58
C ALA A 261 -27.29 -23.81 -11.50
N ALA A 262 -27.70 -25.07 -11.65
CA ALA A 262 -27.36 -26.15 -10.73
C ALA A 262 -25.88 -26.60 -10.78
N ALA A 263 -25.13 -26.18 -11.81
CA ALA A 263 -23.74 -26.51 -12.04
C ALA A 263 -22.79 -25.32 -11.81
N ARG A 264 -23.31 -24.14 -11.44
CA ARG A 264 -22.49 -22.94 -11.19
C ARG A 264 -21.71 -23.09 -9.88
N PRO A 265 -20.37 -23.11 -9.92
CA PRO A 265 -19.56 -23.16 -8.70
C PRO A 265 -19.63 -21.82 -7.95
N GLY A 266 -19.53 -21.89 -6.61
CA GLY A 266 -19.32 -20.71 -5.78
C GLY A 266 -17.86 -20.23 -5.85
N PRO A 267 -17.59 -18.97 -5.44
CA PRO A 267 -16.23 -18.46 -5.43
C PRO A 267 -15.42 -19.07 -4.27
N VAL A 268 -14.25 -19.62 -4.57
CA VAL A 268 -13.26 -20.05 -3.56
C VAL A 268 -12.54 -18.85 -2.94
N VAL A 269 -12.61 -18.69 -1.62
CA VAL A 269 -11.94 -17.61 -0.86
C VAL A 269 -10.95 -18.22 0.13
N LEU A 270 -10.07 -19.10 -0.34
CA LEU A 270 -8.95 -19.57 0.48
C LEU A 270 -7.95 -18.42 0.60
N LEU A 271 -7.76 -17.89 1.81
CA LEU A 271 -6.75 -16.85 2.07
C LEU A 271 -5.44 -17.40 2.63
N VAL A 272 -5.38 -18.67 3.05
CA VAL A 272 -4.16 -19.41 3.41
C VAL A 272 -4.48 -20.91 3.25
N GLU A 273 -3.71 -21.66 2.46
CA GLU A 273 -3.73 -23.13 2.58
C GLU A 273 -3.12 -23.50 3.94
N GLY A 274 -3.76 -24.41 4.67
CA GLY A 274 -3.39 -24.75 6.05
C GLY A 274 -1.88 -24.87 6.29
N ILE A 275 -1.46 -24.32 7.43
CA ILE A 275 -0.15 -24.54 8.06
C ILE A 275 0.22 -26.03 8.04
#